data_AF-A0A917JGD6-F1
#
_entry.id   AF-A0A917JGD6-F1
#
_cell.length_a   1.000
_cell.length_b   1.000
_cell.length_c   1.000
_cell.angle_alpha   90.00
_cell.angle_beta   90.00
_cell.angle_gamma   90.00
#
_symmetry.space_group_name_H-M   'P 1'
#
loop_
_entity.id
_entity.type
_entity.pdbx_description
1 polymer ?
#
loop_
_entity_poly.entity_id
_entity_poly.type
_entity_poly.pdbx_seq_one_letter_code
_entity_poly.pdbx_strand_id
1 'polypeptide(L)' 'MSNHTVEIDELSVVHIKHQNKGIGSHIQRFVMDQYLDKKIILVADGEDTPREMYSKQNYEYLGFKYEFLKTEL' A
#
# COMPACT_ATOMS: atom_id res chain seq x y z
N MET A 1 0.31 -1.58 16.52
CA MET A 1 1.28 -0.72 15.81
C MET A 1 2.28 -0.21 16.82
N SER A 2 3.57 -0.48 16.66
CA SER A 2 4.59 0.15 17.53
C SER A 2 4.81 1.59 17.05
N ASN A 3 5.34 2.47 17.89
CA ASN A 3 5.62 3.88 17.51
C ASN A 3 6.63 4.04 16.34
N HIS A 4 7.17 2.94 15.79
CA HIS A 4 8.22 2.90 14.78
C HIS A 4 7.73 2.62 13.36
N THR A 5 6.41 2.50 13.16
CA THR A 5 5.81 2.26 11.84
C THR A 5 4.91 3.41 11.42
N VAL A 6 4.87 3.68 10.12
CA VAL A 6 3.84 4.51 9.48
C VAL A 6 3.16 3.66 8.43
N GLU A 7 1.84 3.66 8.46
CA GLU A 7 1.02 2.93 7.49
C GLU A 7 0.54 3.88 6.41
N ILE A 8 0.69 3.48 5.15
CA ILE A 8 -0.02 4.11 4.03
C ILE A 8 -1.30 3.33 3.85
N ASP A 9 -2.42 4.00 4.12
CA ASP A 9 -3.76 3.45 3.97
C ASP A 9 -4.47 4.07 2.76
N GLU A 10 -5.41 3.31 2.17
CA GLU A 10 -6.26 3.71 1.04
C GLU A 10 -5.54 4.34 -0.18
N LEU A 11 -4.31 3.93 -0.48
CA LEU A 11 -3.57 4.43 -1.65
C LEU A 11 -4.24 4.02 -2.96
N SER A 12 -4.81 5.00 -3.67
CA SER A 12 -5.46 4.75 -4.97
C SER A 12 -5.17 5.85 -5.99
N VAL A 13 -5.06 5.44 -7.26
CA VAL A 13 -5.07 6.35 -8.42
C VAL A 13 -6.39 6.13 -9.14
N VAL A 14 -7.41 6.88 -8.71
CA VAL A 14 -8.84 6.66 -9.03
C VAL A 14 -9.12 6.60 -10.52
N HIS A 15 -8.46 7.46 -11.31
CA HIS A 15 -8.69 7.51 -12.75
C HIS A 15 -7.72 6.58 -13.48
N ILE A 16 -8.25 5.56 -14.16
CA ILE A 16 -7.47 4.59 -14.95
C ILE A 16 -6.51 5.24 -15.95
N LYS A 17 -6.90 6.37 -16.57
CA LYS A 17 -6.06 7.14 -17.52
C LYS A 17 -4.79 7.74 -16.88
N HIS A 18 -4.71 7.74 -15.55
CA HIS A 18 -3.58 8.25 -14.78
C HIS A 18 -2.78 7.13 -14.08
N GLN A 19 -3.26 5.88 -14.12
CA GLN A 19 -2.51 4.72 -13.60
C GLN A 19 -1.30 4.41 -14.49
N ASN A 20 -0.34 3.66 -13.95
CA ASN A 20 0.93 3.30 -14.62
C ASN A 20 1.80 4.48 -15.07
N LYS A 21 1.53 5.70 -14.56
CA LYS A 21 2.32 6.92 -14.80
C LYS A 21 3.24 7.30 -13.63
N GLY A 22 3.42 6.39 -12.67
CA GLY A 22 4.26 6.61 -11.49
C GLY A 22 3.64 7.52 -10.41
N ILE A 23 2.35 7.85 -10.49
CA ILE A 23 1.67 8.71 -9.51
C ILE A 23 1.65 8.05 -8.12
N GLY A 24 1.24 6.78 -8.03
CA GLY A 24 1.26 6.03 -6.77
C GLY A 24 2.66 6.00 -6.15
N SER A 25 3.69 5.70 -6.97
CA SER A 25 5.09 5.74 -6.54
C SER A 25 5.53 7.10 -5.98
N HIS A 26 5.10 8.20 -6.59
CA HIS A 26 5.42 9.54 -6.10
C HIS A 26 4.73 9.85 -4.77
N ILE A 27 3.47 9.44 -4.60
CA ILE A 27 2.75 9.60 -3.33
C ILE A 27 3.45 8.79 -2.22
N GLN A 28 3.83 7.54 -2.50
CA GLN A 28 4.56 6.70 -1.54
C GLN A 28 5.92 7.32 -1.17
N ARG A 29 6.68 7.79 -2.17
CA ARG A 29 7.96 8.46 -1.94
C ARG A 29 7.80 9.70 -1.06
N PHE A 30 6.79 10.53 -1.33
CA PHE A 30 6.50 11.70 -0.52
C PHE A 30 6.31 11.33 0.96
N VAL A 31 5.53 10.27 1.25
CA VAL A 31 5.35 9.78 2.63
C VAL A 31 6.66 9.27 3.21
N MET A 32 7.43 8.47 2.47
CA MET A 32 8.73 7.95 2.92
C MET A 32 9.69 9.08 3.32
N ASP A 33 9.73 10.16 2.54
CA ASP A 33 10.62 11.28 2.77
C ASP A 33 10.24 12.10 4.04
N GLN A 34 8.99 11.99 4.52
CA GLN A 34 8.55 12.62 5.78
C GLN A 34 8.93 11.79 7.03
N TYR A 35 9.23 10.50 6.88
CA TYR A 35 9.42 9.57 8.00
C TYR A 35 10.68 8.72 7.82
N LEU A 36 11.83 9.40 7.81
CA LEU A 36 13.14 8.79 7.53
C LEU A 36 13.56 7.72 8.57
N ASP A 37 13.03 7.80 9.79
CA ASP A 37 13.35 6.92 10.92
C ASP A 37 12.31 5.82 11.16
N LYS A 38 11.27 5.74 10.31
CA LYS A 38 10.16 4.80 10.50
C LYS A 38 10.06 3.81 9.36
N LYS A 39 9.59 2.61 9.70
CA LYS A 39 9.26 1.59 8.71
C LYS A 39 7.90 1.95 8.08
N ILE A 40 7.89 2.14 6.78
CA ILE A 40 6.65 2.31 6.01
C ILE A 40 6.05 0.94 5.72
N ILE A 41 4.79 0.75 6.05
CA ILE A 41 4.01 -0.46 5.78
C ILE A 41 2.72 -0.10 5.05
N LEU A 42 2.11 -1.09 4.41
CA LEU A 42 0.80 -1.01 3.82
C LEU A 42 0.17 -2.39 3.82
N VAL A 43 -1.15 -2.43 3.75
CA VAL A 43 -1.92 -3.67 3.53
C VAL A 43 -2.47 -3.61 2.11
N ALA A 44 -2.34 -4.72 1.39
CA ALA A 44 -2.94 -4.91 0.07
C ALA A 44 -3.94 -6.06 0.16
N ASP A 45 -5.07 -5.93 -0.54
CA ASP A 45 -5.99 -7.05 -0.70
C ASP A 45 -5.29 -8.17 -1.50
N GLY A 46 -5.61 -9.42 -1.15
CA GLY A 46 -4.97 -10.61 -1.71
C GLY A 46 -5.18 -10.75 -3.22
N GLU A 47 -6.30 -10.23 -3.74
CA GLU A 47 -6.66 -10.25 -5.16
C GLU A 47 -6.24 -8.97 -5.91
N ASP A 48 -5.55 -8.03 -5.24
CA ASP A 48 -5.33 -6.70 -5.78
C ASP A 48 -4.08 -6.60 -6.68
N THR A 49 -4.23 -5.89 -7.81
CA THR A 49 -3.15 -5.65 -8.78
C THR A 49 -2.00 -4.75 -8.27
N PRO A 50 -2.19 -3.79 -7.36
CA PRO A 50 -1.12 -3.01 -6.71
C PRO A 50 -0.09 -3.87 -5.99
N ARG A 51 -0.42 -5.11 -5.59
CA ARG A 51 0.56 -6.04 -5.01
C ARG A 51 1.79 -6.23 -5.90
N GLU A 52 1.60 -6.29 -7.22
CA GLU A 52 2.71 -6.38 -8.17
C GLU A 52 3.56 -5.11 -8.20
N MET A 53 2.92 -3.95 -8.08
CA MET A 53 3.62 -2.66 -7.99
C MET A 53 4.47 -2.60 -6.73
N TYR A 54 3.93 -2.98 -5.57
CA TYR A 54 4.67 -2.97 -4.31
C TYR A 54 5.89 -3.90 -4.36
N SER A 55 5.75 -5.08 -4.96
CA SER A 55 6.88 -6.00 -5.20
C SER A 55 7.97 -5.35 -6.06
N LYS A 56 7.60 -4.71 -7.18
CA LYS A 56 8.54 -3.98 -8.05
C LYS A 56 9.21 -2.78 -7.36
N GLN A 57 8.60 -2.25 -6.32
CA GLN A 57 9.13 -1.15 -5.50
C GLN A 57 9.98 -1.64 -4.30
N ASN A 58 10.23 -2.95 -4.20
CA ASN A 58 10.98 -3.59 -3.11
C ASN A 58 10.30 -3.52 -1.74
N TYR A 59 8.96 -3.50 -1.69
CA TYR A 59 8.28 -3.86 -0.44
C TYR A 59 8.49 -5.34 -0.13
N GLU A 60 8.80 -5.64 1.13
CA GLU A 60 8.91 -7.01 1.61
C GLU A 60 7.57 -7.52 2.14
N TYR A 61 7.22 -8.75 1.76
CA TYR A 61 6.04 -9.42 2.30
C TYR A 61 6.27 -9.81 3.77
N LEU A 62 5.44 -9.26 4.67
CA LEU A 62 5.57 -9.51 6.12
C LEU A 62 4.57 -10.55 6.66
N GLY A 63 3.43 -10.74 5.99
CA GLY A 63 2.39 -11.65 6.43
C GLY A 63 1.04 -11.37 5.78
N PHE A 64 0.02 -12.08 6.26
CA PHE A 64 -1.35 -11.99 5.77
C PHE A 64 -2.35 -12.21 6.91
N LYS A 65 -3.59 -11.80 6.69
CA LYS A 65 -4.72 -12.00 7.59
C LYS A 65 -5.93 -12.40 6.77
N TYR A 66 -6.66 -13.42 7.22
CA TYR A 66 -7.96 -13.74 6.65
C TYR A 66 -9.03 -12.79 7.18
N GLU A 67 -9.93 -12.37 6.29
CA GLU A 67 -11.12 -11.60 6.63
C GLU A 67 -12.35 -12.27 6.00
N PHE A 68 -13.47 -12.21 6.71
CA PHE A 68 -14.76 -12.69 6.21
C PHE A 68 -15.81 -11.62 6.49
N LEU A 69 -16.52 -11.20 5.45
CA LEU A 69 -17.65 -10.29 5.55
C LEU A 69 -18.92 -11.06 5.18
N LYS A 70 -19.83 -11.23 6.15
CA LYS A 70 -21.17 -11.74 5.85
C LYS A 70 -22.00 -10.58 5.29
N THR A 71 -22.37 -10.66 4.02
CA THR A 71 -23.33 -9.74 3.42
C THR A 71 -24.75 -10.28 3.65
N GLU A 72 -25.65 -9.46 4.20
CA GLU A 72 -27.09 -9.72 4.11
C GLU A 72 -27.58 -9.10 2.80
N LEU A 73 -28.23 -9.92 1.97
CA LEU A 73 -28.88 -9.48 0.73
C LEU A 73 -30.25 -8.88 1.02
#